data_AF-X6M3T3-F1
#
_entry.id   AF-X6M3T3-F1
#
_cell.length_a   1.000
_cell.length_b   1.000
_cell.length_c   1.000
_cell.angle_alpha   90.00
_cell.angle_beta   90.00
_cell.angle_gamma   90.00
#
_symmetry.space_group_name_H-M   'P 1'
#
loop_
_entity.id
_entity.type
_entity.pdbx_description
1 polymer ?
#
loop_
_entity_poly.entity_id
_entity_poly.type
_entity_poly.pdbx_seq_one_letter_code
_entity_poly.pdbx_strand_id
1 'polypeptide(L)'
;MGGEQSTQSTQDTHALRWVYKINNDYELAIRLSKELEGVLTEYFQAEGKGLHEKITSGIEKYNSRNRGSPFPRQLERNMRRLATIRNKLIHERGFDAIPDKEGFITTFDESYQELQKLCGNIRIGHNHNSPKKEDFRKKMFQVKLQYSFFDGFFTVSWM
;
A
#
# COMPACT_ATOMS: atom_id res chain seq x y z
N MET A 1 -26.70 -11.76 -39.44
CA MET A 1 -27.47 -11.74 -38.18
C MET A 1 -26.82 -12.72 -37.23
N GLY A 2 -26.63 -12.33 -35.97
CA GLY A 2 -26.01 -13.15 -34.93
C GLY A 2 -24.63 -12.62 -34.50
N GLY A 3 -24.63 -11.48 -33.81
CA GLY A 3 -23.46 -10.99 -33.09
C GLY A 3 -23.26 -11.68 -31.73
N GLU A 4 -22.06 -11.47 -31.20
CA GLU A 4 -21.71 -11.34 -29.79
C GLU A 4 -21.82 -12.58 -28.88
N GLN A 5 -20.65 -13.13 -28.57
CA GLN A 5 -20.37 -13.67 -27.24
C GLN A 5 -19.03 -13.11 -26.77
N SER A 6 -19.07 -11.88 -26.26
CA SER A 6 -17.97 -11.30 -25.49
C SER A 6 -18.10 -11.73 -24.04
N THR A 7 -17.05 -12.40 -23.58
CA THR A 7 -16.74 -12.84 -22.22
C THR A 7 -17.19 -11.86 -21.12
N GLN A 8 -18.30 -12.17 -20.44
CA GLN A 8 -18.56 -11.65 -19.10
C GLN A 8 -17.89 -12.60 -18.09
N SER A 9 -16.73 -12.22 -17.58
CA SER A 9 -16.16 -12.81 -16.37
C SER A 9 -15.67 -11.72 -15.44
N THR A 10 -16.02 -11.85 -14.16
CA THR A 10 -15.52 -11.10 -12.99
C THR A 10 -16.32 -9.84 -12.64
N GLN A 11 -17.51 -10.06 -12.08
CA GLN A 11 -18.14 -9.13 -11.16
C GLN A 11 -17.58 -9.35 -9.74
N ASP A 12 -17.53 -8.26 -8.96
CA ASP A 12 -17.40 -8.22 -7.50
C ASP A 12 -16.02 -8.28 -6.82
N THR A 13 -15.21 -7.21 -6.97
CA THR A 13 -14.43 -6.65 -5.84
C THR A 13 -14.23 -5.13 -6.02
N HIS A 14 -15.25 -4.35 -5.63
CA HIS A 14 -15.42 -2.98 -6.11
C HIS A 14 -14.75 -1.88 -5.24
N ALA A 15 -13.95 -2.25 -4.22
CA ALA A 15 -13.36 -1.29 -3.27
C ALA A 15 -12.24 -0.44 -3.89
N LEU A 16 -11.52 -0.96 -4.89
CA LEU A 16 -10.38 -0.30 -5.52
C LEU A 16 -10.67 0.25 -6.93
N ARG A 17 -11.93 0.33 -7.34
CA ARG A 17 -12.28 0.88 -8.67
C ARG A 17 -11.78 2.32 -8.89
N TRP A 18 -11.54 3.08 -7.81
CA TRP A 18 -10.96 4.42 -7.89
C TRP A 18 -9.49 4.41 -8.36
N VAL A 19 -8.76 3.32 -8.16
CA VAL A 19 -7.35 3.16 -8.51
C VAL A 19 -7.16 3.25 -10.02
N TYR A 20 -8.03 2.59 -10.79
CA TYR A 20 -8.02 2.61 -12.26
C TYR A 20 -8.39 3.98 -12.86
N LYS A 21 -8.89 4.93 -12.07
CA LYS A 21 -9.19 6.30 -12.53
C LYS A 21 -7.97 7.23 -12.42
N ILE A 22 -6.87 6.76 -11.84
CA ILE A 22 -5.67 7.58 -11.64
C ILE A 22 -4.75 7.45 -12.84
N ASN A 23 -4.66 8.53 -13.61
CA ASN A 23 -3.80 8.58 -14.79
C ASN A 23 -2.32 8.82 -14.43
N ASN A 24 -2.05 9.50 -13.30
CA ASN A 24 -0.68 9.83 -12.88
C ASN A 24 -0.08 8.71 -12.01
N ASP A 25 1.05 8.16 -12.45
CA ASP A 25 1.74 7.05 -11.78
C ASP A 25 2.33 7.42 -10.42
N TYR A 26 2.84 8.65 -10.26
CA TYR A 26 3.29 9.16 -8.97
C TYR A 26 2.14 9.22 -7.97
N GLU A 27 1.01 9.79 -8.41
CA GLU A 27 -0.18 9.87 -7.59
C GLU A 27 -0.71 8.49 -7.20
N LEU A 28 -0.71 7.56 -8.16
CA LEU A 28 -1.11 6.17 -7.95
C LEU A 28 -0.23 5.51 -6.89
N ALA A 29 1.09 5.50 -7.08
CA ALA A 29 2.03 4.87 -6.15
C ALA A 29 1.95 5.48 -4.75
N ILE A 30 1.85 6.80 -4.65
CA ILE A 30 1.73 7.50 -3.35
C ILE A 30 0.42 7.13 -2.65
N ARG A 31 -0.71 7.17 -3.35
CA ARG A 31 -2.02 6.87 -2.75
C ARG A 31 -2.09 5.41 -2.30
N LEU A 32 -1.71 4.47 -3.15
CA LEU A 32 -1.67 3.04 -2.79
C LEU A 32 -0.74 2.80 -1.60
N SER A 33 0.45 3.40 -1.59
CA SER A 33 1.36 3.26 -0.44
C SER A 33 0.73 3.78 0.84
N LYS A 34 0.03 4.92 0.81
CA LYS A 34 -0.65 5.46 2.00
C LYS A 34 -1.77 4.57 2.52
N GLU A 35 -2.52 3.91 1.63
CA GLU A 35 -3.54 2.95 2.05
C GLU A 35 -2.91 1.75 2.77
N LEU A 36 -1.82 1.18 2.24
CA LEU A 36 -1.08 0.11 2.93
C LEU A 36 -0.51 0.57 4.27
N GLU A 37 0.11 1.75 4.31
CA GLU A 37 0.63 2.31 5.56
C GLU A 37 -0.48 2.50 6.61
N GLY A 38 -1.67 2.92 6.18
CA GLY A 38 -2.85 3.06 7.04
C GLY A 38 -3.24 1.72 7.66
N VAL A 39 -3.41 0.69 6.84
CA VAL A 39 -3.76 -0.66 7.32
C VAL A 39 -2.68 -1.22 8.27
N LEU A 40 -1.40 -1.10 7.90
CA LEU A 40 -0.29 -1.56 8.74
C LEU A 40 -0.24 -0.83 10.09
N THR A 41 -0.47 0.48 10.10
CA THR A 41 -0.44 1.27 11.34
C THR A 41 -1.66 0.97 12.22
N GLU A 42 -2.85 0.88 11.64
CA GLU A 42 -4.10 0.71 12.37
C GLU A 42 -4.26 -0.70 12.95
N TYR A 43 -4.02 -1.73 12.14
CA TYR A 43 -4.30 -3.12 12.53
C TYR A 43 -3.08 -3.85 13.08
N PHE A 44 -1.89 -3.54 12.57
CA PHE A 44 -0.65 -4.21 12.96
C PHE A 44 0.21 -3.37 13.91
N GLN A 45 -0.22 -2.13 14.22
CA GLN A 45 0.53 -1.17 15.03
C GLN A 45 1.94 -0.95 14.49
N ALA A 46 2.11 -1.02 13.17
CA ALA A 46 3.40 -0.84 12.52
C ALA A 46 3.98 0.56 12.80
N GLU A 47 5.30 0.60 13.02
CA GLU A 47 6.07 1.82 13.23
C GLU A 47 7.06 2.05 12.08
N GLY A 48 7.42 3.31 11.85
CA GLY A 48 8.36 3.71 10.80
C GLY A 48 7.93 4.97 10.06
N LYS A 49 8.91 5.63 9.45
CA LYS A 49 8.73 6.83 8.62
C LYS A 49 8.27 6.49 7.20
N GLY A 50 8.67 5.34 6.67
CA GLY A 50 8.31 4.89 5.32
C GLY A 50 7.60 3.54 5.28
N LEU A 51 6.98 3.23 4.13
CA LEU A 51 6.27 1.97 3.91
C LEU A 51 7.16 0.73 4.18
N HIS A 52 8.43 0.74 3.76
CA HIS A 52 9.33 -0.40 3.97
C HIS A 52 9.61 -0.69 5.46
N GLU A 53 9.76 0.36 6.26
CA GLU A 53 9.93 0.26 7.72
C GLU A 53 8.64 -0.25 8.37
N LYS A 54 7.49 0.31 7.99
CA LYS A 54 6.17 -0.12 8.50
C LYS A 54 5.85 -1.58 8.15
N ILE A 55 6.19 -2.03 6.94
CA ILE A 55 6.06 -3.45 6.57
C ILE A 55 6.87 -4.31 7.52
N THR A 56 8.15 -3.97 7.72
CA THR A 56 9.05 -4.75 8.57
C THR A 56 8.55 -4.78 10.03
N SER A 57 8.22 -3.61 10.59
CA SER A 57 7.69 -3.49 11.96
C SER A 57 6.34 -4.21 12.13
N GLY A 58 5.42 -4.06 11.18
CA GLY A 58 4.11 -4.70 11.23
C GLY A 58 4.19 -6.23 11.17
N ILE A 59 5.08 -6.77 10.35
CA ILE A 59 5.33 -8.22 10.24
C ILE A 59 5.94 -8.75 11.55
N GLU A 60 6.93 -8.06 12.11
CA GLU A 60 7.55 -8.45 13.38
C GLU A 60 6.50 -8.52 14.49
N LYS A 61 5.69 -7.45 14.65
CA LYS A 61 4.61 -7.38 15.64
C LYS A 61 3.56 -8.47 15.41
N TYR A 62 3.18 -8.74 14.16
CA TYR A 62 2.25 -9.81 13.83
C TYR A 62 2.79 -11.17 14.26
N ASN A 63 4.04 -11.48 13.91
CA ASN A 63 4.69 -12.75 14.22
C ASN A 63 4.87 -12.94 15.74
N SER A 64 5.19 -11.88 16.48
CA SER A 64 5.27 -11.93 17.94
C SER A 64 3.93 -12.30 18.59
N ARG A 65 2.81 -11.81 18.04
CA ARG A 65 1.45 -12.08 18.51
C ARG A 65 0.91 -13.43 18.05
N ASN A 66 1.31 -13.88 16.86
CA ASN A 66 0.76 -15.06 16.19
C ASN A 66 1.83 -16.14 15.97
N ARG A 67 2.42 -16.67 17.06
CA ARG A 67 3.50 -17.67 16.98
C ARG A 67 3.13 -18.96 16.22
N GLY A 68 1.84 -19.31 16.17
CA GLY A 68 1.34 -20.49 15.45
C GLY A 68 0.92 -20.23 14.00
N SER A 69 0.87 -18.97 13.56
CA SER A 69 0.48 -18.58 12.20
C SER A 69 1.33 -17.39 11.76
N PRO A 70 2.53 -17.64 11.21
CA PRO A 70 3.43 -16.57 10.80
C PRO A 70 2.84 -15.78 9.62
N PHE A 71 3.33 -14.55 9.46
CA PHE A 71 2.93 -13.68 8.38
C PHE A 71 3.22 -14.34 7.01
N PRO A 72 2.29 -14.29 6.05
CA PRO A 72 2.49 -14.90 4.74
C PRO A 72 3.70 -14.29 4.00
N ARG A 73 4.66 -15.14 3.62
CA ARG A 73 5.89 -14.70 2.93
C ARG A 73 5.61 -14.07 1.57
N GLN A 74 4.59 -14.54 0.85
CA GLN A 74 4.26 -13.99 -0.46
C GLN A 74 3.70 -12.57 -0.33
N LEU A 75 2.84 -12.34 0.67
CA LEU A 75 2.33 -11.01 1.00
C LEU A 75 3.45 -10.03 1.34
N GLU A 76 4.42 -10.45 2.17
CA GLU A 76 5.59 -9.64 2.49
C GLU A 76 6.35 -9.25 1.21
N ARG A 77 6.63 -10.20 0.33
CA ARG A 77 7.35 -9.95 -0.93
C ARG A 77 6.60 -8.97 -1.82
N ASN A 78 5.29 -9.11 -1.94
CA ASN A 78 4.45 -8.22 -2.74
C ASN A 78 4.47 -6.79 -2.16
N MET A 79 4.27 -6.64 -0.85
CA MET A 79 4.34 -5.32 -0.20
C MET A 79 5.72 -4.67 -0.33
N ARG A 80 6.81 -5.45 -0.19
CA ARG A 80 8.17 -4.96 -0.41
C ARG A 80 8.38 -4.50 -1.85
N ARG A 81 7.86 -5.23 -2.85
CA ARG A 81 7.89 -4.80 -4.26
C ARG A 81 7.19 -3.45 -4.45
N LEU A 82 6.02 -3.27 -3.84
CA LEU A 82 5.27 -2.00 -3.91
C LEU A 82 6.08 -0.83 -3.30
N ALA A 83 6.69 -1.06 -2.12
CA ALA A 83 7.55 -0.08 -1.47
C ALA A 83 8.77 0.29 -2.32
N THR A 84 9.41 -0.70 -2.95
CA THR A 84 10.54 -0.47 -3.87
C THR A 84 10.14 0.39 -5.05
N ILE A 85 9.03 0.05 -5.73
CA ILE A 85 8.57 0.82 -6.90
C ILE A 85 8.23 2.26 -6.51
N ARG A 86 7.50 2.46 -5.39
CA ARG A 86 7.21 3.81 -4.88
C ARG A 86 8.48 4.59 -4.56
N ASN A 87 9.49 3.94 -3.95
CA ASN A 87 10.74 4.61 -3.61
C ASN A 87 11.54 4.99 -4.85
N LYS A 88 11.63 4.11 -5.84
CA LYS A 88 12.28 4.43 -7.13
C LYS A 88 11.57 5.59 -7.82
N LEU A 89 10.26 5.54 -7.93
CA LEU A 89 9.46 6.59 -8.56
C LEU A 89 9.63 7.95 -7.89
N ILE A 90 9.82 8.01 -6.57
CA ILE A 90 9.96 9.29 -5.87
C ILE A 90 11.42 9.78 -5.81
N HIS A 91 12.40 8.87 -5.78
CA HIS A 91 13.79 9.22 -5.44
C HIS A 91 14.80 9.01 -6.57
N GLU A 92 14.52 8.14 -7.55
CA GLU A 92 15.46 7.79 -8.62
C GLU A 92 15.24 8.71 -9.83
N ARG A 93 16.29 9.46 -10.22
CA ARG A 93 16.22 10.33 -11.40
C ARG A 93 16.14 9.48 -12.67
N GLY A 94 15.13 9.72 -13.50
CA GLY A 94 14.89 8.97 -14.74
C GLY A 94 14.00 7.73 -14.57
N PHE A 95 13.50 7.47 -13.37
CA PHE A 95 12.43 6.51 -13.13
C PHE A 95 11.10 7.26 -13.00
N ASP A 96 10.52 7.64 -14.14
CA ASP A 96 9.38 8.58 -14.19
C ASP A 96 8.01 7.92 -14.41
N ALA A 97 7.98 6.60 -14.55
CA ALA A 97 6.76 5.84 -14.81
C ALA A 97 6.80 4.48 -14.12
N ILE A 98 5.61 3.94 -13.81
CA ILE A 98 5.51 2.56 -13.33
C ILE A 98 5.63 1.65 -14.56
N PRO A 99 6.66 0.77 -14.63
CA PRO A 99 6.93 -0.03 -15.83
C PRO A 99 5.80 -1.01 -16.18
N ASP A 100 5.10 -1.50 -15.16
CA ASP A 100 3.94 -2.39 -15.29
C ASP A 100 2.85 -1.91 -14.34
N LYS A 101 2.04 -0.97 -14.83
CA LYS A 101 0.98 -0.32 -14.05
C LYS A 101 -0.12 -1.30 -13.66
N GLU A 102 -0.54 -2.16 -14.58
CA GLU A 102 -1.59 -3.14 -14.30
C GLU A 102 -1.11 -4.15 -13.27
N GLY A 103 0.08 -4.75 -13.45
CA GLY A 103 0.62 -5.68 -12.46
C GLY A 103 0.94 -5.01 -11.12
N PHE A 104 1.25 -3.70 -11.09
CA PHE A 104 1.37 -2.95 -9.84
C PHE A 104 0.02 -2.83 -9.10
N ILE A 105 -1.05 -2.50 -9.82
CA ILE A 105 -2.40 -2.42 -9.26
C ILE A 105 -2.87 -3.80 -8.79
N THR A 106 -2.68 -4.85 -9.60
CA THR A 106 -3.03 -6.22 -9.23
C THR A 106 -2.26 -6.69 -8.00
N THR A 107 -0.94 -6.46 -7.96
CA THR A 107 -0.12 -6.80 -6.77
C THR A 107 -0.64 -6.08 -5.52
N PHE A 108 -1.04 -4.82 -5.65
CA PHE A 108 -1.63 -4.06 -4.54
C PHE A 108 -2.97 -4.67 -4.11
N ASP A 109 -3.89 -4.94 -5.04
CA ASP A 109 -5.20 -5.50 -4.74
C ASP A 109 -5.10 -6.86 -4.04
N GLU A 110 -4.28 -7.77 -4.58
CA GLU A 110 -4.00 -9.07 -3.97
C GLU A 110 -3.45 -8.91 -2.55
N SER A 111 -2.45 -8.03 -2.38
CA SER A 111 -1.84 -7.78 -1.07
C SER A 111 -2.84 -7.19 -0.08
N TYR A 112 -3.68 -6.28 -0.54
CA TYR A 112 -4.67 -5.61 0.27
C TYR A 112 -5.76 -6.57 0.73
N GLN A 113 -6.27 -7.42 -0.16
CA GLN A 113 -7.23 -8.48 0.17
C GLN A 113 -6.65 -9.49 1.15
N GLU A 114 -5.39 -9.90 0.98
CA GLU A 114 -4.74 -10.82 1.90
C GLU A 114 -4.51 -10.18 3.28
N LEU A 115 -4.07 -8.92 3.33
CA LEU A 115 -4.01 -8.15 4.59
C LEU A 115 -5.37 -8.07 5.28
N GLN A 116 -6.44 -7.81 4.54
CA GLN A 116 -7.79 -7.78 5.10
C GLN A 116 -8.22 -9.13 5.69
N LYS A 117 -7.87 -10.24 5.06
CA LYS A 117 -8.12 -11.59 5.61
C LYS A 117 -7.37 -11.81 6.92
N LEU A 118 -6.13 -11.35 7.01
CA LEU A 118 -5.35 -11.39 8.26
C LEU A 118 -5.98 -10.49 9.33
N CYS A 119 -6.49 -9.32 8.95
CA CYS A 119 -7.20 -8.42 9.86
C CYS A 119 -8.52 -9.01 10.35
N GLY A 120 -9.31 -9.65 9.49
CA GLY A 120 -10.58 -10.28 9.86
C GLY A 120 -10.43 -11.47 10.81
N ASN A 121 -9.29 -12.17 10.77
CA ASN A 121 -8.94 -13.23 11.71
C ASN A 121 -8.40 -12.69 13.05
N ILE A 122 -7.93 -11.45 13.10
CA ILE A 122 -7.69 -10.74 14.35
C ILE A 122 -9.08 -10.38 14.87
N ARG A 123 -9.49 -10.86 16.05
CA ARG A 123 -10.81 -10.52 16.65
C ARG A 123 -11.01 -9.00 16.68
N ILE A 124 -11.65 -8.45 15.65
CA ILE A 124 -11.88 -7.01 15.52
C ILE A 124 -13.05 -6.66 16.43
N GLY A 125 -12.76 -5.99 17.55
CA GLY A 125 -13.73 -5.10 18.15
C GLY A 125 -14.06 -4.02 17.13
N HIS A 126 -15.23 -4.13 16.51
CA HIS A 126 -15.75 -3.17 15.54
C HIS A 126 -15.61 -1.73 16.06
N ASN A 127 -14.81 -0.90 15.39
CA ASN A 127 -15.01 0.54 15.41
C ASN A 127 -14.86 1.06 13.98
N HIS A 128 -16.01 1.31 13.34
CA HIS A 128 -16.08 1.96 12.05
C HIS A 128 -15.70 3.43 12.22
N ASN A 129 -14.42 3.76 12.02
CA ASN A 129 -14.03 5.14 11.78
C ASN A 129 -12.98 5.19 10.66
N SER A 130 -13.42 4.86 9.45
CA SER A 130 -12.70 5.23 8.24
C SER A 130 -12.48 6.75 8.27
N PRO A 131 -11.24 7.26 8.11
CA PRO A 131 -10.98 8.69 8.18
C PRO A 131 -11.76 9.39 7.06
N LYS A 132 -12.67 10.29 7.45
CA LYS A 132 -13.50 11.07 6.53
C LYS A 132 -12.59 11.78 5.52
N LYS A 133 -12.99 11.80 4.23
CA LYS A 133 -12.24 12.35 3.09
C LYS A 133 -11.62 13.74 3.30
N GLU A 134 -12.13 14.53 4.25
CA GLU A 134 -11.63 15.86 4.62
C GLU A 134 -10.36 15.83 5.49
N ASP A 135 -10.21 14.86 6.39
CA ASP A 135 -9.00 14.69 7.20
C ASP A 135 -7.80 14.27 6.36
N PHE A 136 -8.06 13.53 5.28
CA PHE A 136 -7.04 13.07 4.35
C PHE A 136 -6.39 14.23 3.58
N ARG A 137 -7.18 15.23 3.16
CA ARG A 137 -6.66 16.45 2.48
C ARG A 137 -5.82 17.31 3.41
N LYS A 138 -6.22 17.45 4.68
CA LYS A 138 -5.48 18.21 5.69
C LYS A 138 -4.16 17.52 6.06
N LYS A 139 -4.15 16.20 6.27
CA LYS A 139 -2.91 15.42 6.52
C LYS A 139 -1.98 15.40 5.30
N MET A 140 -2.52 15.35 4.07
CA MET A 140 -1.71 15.45 2.85
C MET A 140 -0.97 16.79 2.69
N PHE A 141 -1.60 17.90 3.08
CA PHE A 141 -0.98 19.22 3.04
C PHE A 141 0.16 19.35 4.06
N GLN A 142 0.01 18.74 5.25
CA GLN A 142 1.04 18.69 6.28
C GLN A 142 2.24 17.83 5.88
N VAL A 143 2.00 16.68 5.22
CA VAL A 143 3.07 15.81 4.71
C VAL A 143 3.89 16.48 3.61
N LYS A 144 3.27 17.31 2.75
CA LYS A 144 4.02 18.11 1.76
C LYS A 144 4.98 19.10 2.41
N LEU A 145 4.61 19.71 3.54
CA LEU A 145 5.47 20.66 4.27
C LEU A 145 6.63 19.96 4.99
N GLN A 146 6.47 18.70 5.40
CA GLN A 146 7.50 17.97 6.14
C GLN A 146 8.58 17.37 5.21
N TYR A 147 8.23 17.01 3.98
CA TYR A 147 9.20 16.52 2.97
C TYR A 147 10.01 17.61 2.29
N SER A 148 9.57 18.88 2.34
CA SER A 148 10.40 20.02 1.92
C SER A 148 11.45 20.45 2.96
N PHE A 149 11.49 19.80 4.14
CA PHE A 149 12.48 20.09 5.20
C PHE A 149 13.54 18.99 5.37
N PHE A 150 13.39 17.85 4.67
CA PHE A 150 14.30 16.71 4.74
C PHE A 150 15.19 16.61 3.48
N ASP A 151 15.62 17.75 2.93
CA ASP A 151 16.62 17.86 1.86
C ASP A 151 18.08 17.83 2.38
N GLY A 152 18.27 17.47 3.65
CA GLY A 152 19.58 17.39 4.27
C GLY A 152 19.78 16.03 4.94
N PHE A 153 20.81 15.31 4.50
CA PHE A 153 21.29 14.02 5.03
C PHE A 153 20.44 12.80 4.70
N PHE A 154 20.89 12.01 3.72
CA PHE A 154 21.27 10.62 3.96
C PHE A 154 22.20 10.14 2.83
N THR A 155 23.50 10.18 3.11
CA THR A 155 24.53 9.44 2.38
C THR A 155 24.30 7.95 2.61
N VAL A 156 24.09 7.20 1.52
CA VAL A 156 23.89 5.76 1.53
C VAL A 156 25.27 5.08 1.61
N SER A 157 25.48 4.25 2.64
CA SER A 157 26.57 3.26 2.67
C SER A 157 25.96 1.88 2.82
N TRP A 158 25.93 1.13 1.72
CA TRP A 158 25.67 -0.31 1.71
C TRP A 158 27.01 -1.03 1.95
N MET A 159 27.12 -1.75 3.06
CA MET A 159 28.04 -2.88 3.27
C MET A 159 27.28 -3.97 4.01
#